data_AF-A0A3M1MQX3-F1
#
_entry.id   AF-A0A3M1MQX3-F1
#
_cell.length_a   1.000
_cell.length_b   1.000
_cell.length_c   1.000
_cell.angle_alpha   90.00
_cell.angle_beta   90.00
_cell.angle_gamma   90.00
#
_symmetry.space_group_name_H-M   'P 1'
#
loop_
_entity.id
_entity.type
_entity.pdbx_description
1 polymer ?
#
loop_
_entity_poly.entity_id
_entity_poly.type
_entity_poly.pdbx_seq_one_letter_code
_entity_poly.pdbx_strand_id
1 'polypeptide(L)'
;MKRFTALFAALALLVPGAALADAVGDLQKKVDKLYEEIDYLQEQIDKNTLHSATDRISFYGDMRVKGDTLHYQNSTWNPAVNFNFDSLAAQVFASPAAMAAWGYDIGADLTPMTADDAFVTGSPLGNFAGAYGITPAMLPSFSGVMPFPLIPGMMGVKPAKSDINNDILYTTRLRLGMKAKVAKNVDFAGRLTMYKNWGDSTGVKVFDSWDSFTMDGTDGGNTTGD
;
A
#
# COMPACT_ATOMS: atom_id res chain seq x y z
N MET A 1 -54.57 -54.87 52.73
CA MET A 1 -54.21 -54.19 51.46
C MET A 1 -55.19 -54.42 50.29
N LYS A 2 -56.03 -55.48 50.27
CA LYS A 2 -56.97 -55.72 49.15
C LYS A 2 -58.32 -54.99 49.22
N ARG A 3 -58.67 -54.41 50.38
CA ARG A 3 -59.95 -53.68 50.58
C ARG A 3 -59.84 -52.16 50.37
N PHE A 4 -58.63 -51.60 50.45
CA PHE A 4 -58.38 -50.18 50.22
C PHE A 4 -58.22 -49.82 48.74
N THR A 5 -57.68 -50.74 47.92
CA THR A 5 -57.54 -50.56 46.46
C THR A 5 -58.89 -50.57 45.74
N ALA A 6 -59.86 -51.37 46.21
CA ALA A 6 -61.21 -51.40 45.65
C ALA A 6 -61.98 -50.08 45.87
N LEU A 7 -61.71 -49.38 46.98
CA LEU A 7 -62.38 -48.13 47.34
C LEU A 7 -61.87 -46.94 46.51
N PHE A 8 -60.58 -46.92 46.16
CA PHE A 8 -60.01 -45.92 45.25
C PHE A 8 -60.47 -46.11 43.80
N ALA A 9 -60.58 -47.36 43.34
CA ALA A 9 -61.10 -47.68 42.01
C ALA A 9 -62.61 -47.34 41.89
N ALA A 10 -63.39 -47.53 42.96
CA ALA A 10 -64.80 -47.15 43.01
C ALA A 10 -65.00 -45.62 43.01
N LEU A 11 -64.08 -44.86 43.62
CA LEU A 11 -64.13 -43.39 43.62
C LEU A 11 -63.77 -42.79 42.25
N ALA A 12 -62.86 -43.43 41.51
CA ALA A 12 -62.50 -43.04 40.14
C ALA A 12 -63.60 -43.32 39.11
N LEU A 13 -64.53 -44.24 39.41
CA LEU A 13 -65.65 -44.62 38.55
C LEU A 13 -66.90 -43.74 38.72
N LEU A 14 -66.87 -42.76 39.63
CA LEU A 14 -68.02 -41.91 39.97
C LEU A 14 -67.86 -40.43 39.55
N VAL A 15 -66.82 -40.10 38.78
CA VAL A 15 -66.61 -38.74 38.22
C VAL A 15 -67.10 -38.73 36.76
N PRO A 16 -68.07 -37.88 36.39
CA PRO A 16 -68.63 -37.86 35.04
C PRO A 16 -67.57 -37.48 33.99
N GLY A 17 -67.45 -38.30 32.94
CA GLY A 17 -66.41 -38.22 31.89
C GLY A 17 -66.34 -36.91 31.09
N ALA A 18 -67.29 -35.98 31.26
CA ALA A 18 -67.22 -34.64 30.67
C ALA A 18 -66.16 -33.74 31.36
N ALA A 19 -65.94 -33.91 32.68
CA ALA A 19 -64.94 -33.13 33.42
C ALA A 19 -63.49 -33.59 33.16
N LEU A 20 -63.31 -34.85 32.73
CA LEU A 20 -62.00 -35.41 32.40
C LEU A 20 -61.51 -34.99 31.02
N ALA A 21 -62.41 -34.76 30.05
CA ALA A 21 -62.04 -34.32 28.71
C ALA A 21 -61.47 -32.88 28.68
N ASP A 22 -62.12 -31.96 29.41
CA ASP A 22 -61.63 -30.58 29.56
C ASP A 22 -60.31 -30.53 30.32
N ALA A 23 -60.19 -31.33 31.39
CA ALA A 23 -58.96 -31.45 32.16
C ALA A 23 -57.80 -32.00 31.30
N VAL A 24 -58.04 -33.01 30.46
CA VAL A 24 -57.01 -33.58 29.57
C VAL A 24 -56.60 -32.58 28.48
N GLY A 25 -57.53 -31.82 27.90
CA GLY A 25 -57.23 -30.78 26.92
C GLY A 25 -56.41 -29.62 27.49
N ASP A 26 -56.72 -29.18 28.71
CA ASP A 26 -55.94 -28.17 29.42
C ASP A 26 -54.57 -28.67 29.87
N LEU A 27 -54.45 -29.96 30.21
CA LEU A 27 -53.15 -30.57 30.48
C LEU A 27 -52.28 -30.61 29.22
N GLN A 28 -52.84 -30.96 28.06
CA GLN A 28 -52.09 -30.99 26.80
C GLN A 28 -51.57 -29.59 26.42
N LYS A 29 -52.40 -28.56 26.54
CA LYS A 29 -51.98 -27.15 26.31
C LYS A 29 -50.86 -26.70 27.25
N LYS A 30 -50.89 -27.13 28.52
CA LYS A 30 -49.83 -26.83 29.47
C LYS A 30 -48.53 -27.54 29.11
N VAL A 31 -48.61 -28.77 28.60
CA VAL A 31 -47.45 -29.51 28.11
C VAL A 31 -46.84 -28.82 26.88
N ASP A 32 -47.66 -28.43 25.90
CA ASP A 32 -47.19 -27.74 24.70
C ASP A 32 -46.58 -26.37 25.04
N LYS A 33 -47.19 -25.62 25.95
CA LYS A 33 -46.66 -24.36 26.46
C LYS A 33 -45.34 -24.54 27.21
N LEU A 34 -45.20 -25.62 27.98
CA LEU A 34 -43.94 -25.95 28.65
C LEU A 34 -42.84 -26.30 27.65
N TYR A 35 -43.15 -27.00 26.56
CA TYR A 35 -42.18 -27.24 25.49
C TYR A 35 -41.75 -25.94 24.80
N GLU A 36 -42.69 -25.03 24.51
CA GLU A 36 -42.39 -23.72 23.95
C GLU A 36 -41.54 -22.85 24.90
N GLU A 37 -41.84 -22.85 26.19
CA GLU A 37 -41.04 -22.15 27.21
C GLU A 37 -39.64 -22.77 27.34
N ILE A 38 -39.50 -24.09 27.26
CA ILE A 38 -38.20 -24.77 27.26
C ILE A 38 -37.37 -24.34 26.04
N ASP A 39 -37.96 -24.33 24.85
CA ASP A 39 -37.26 -23.91 23.63
C ASP A 39 -36.85 -22.43 23.69
N TYR A 40 -37.74 -21.55 24.18
CA TYR A 40 -37.45 -20.14 24.40
C TYR A 40 -36.32 -19.91 25.42
N LEU A 41 -36.34 -20.66 26.52
CA LEU A 41 -35.29 -20.60 27.54
C LEU A 41 -33.97 -21.16 27.02
N GLN A 42 -34.00 -22.22 26.22
CA GLN A 42 -32.82 -22.75 25.54
C GLN A 42 -32.23 -21.73 24.56
N GLU A 43 -33.06 -21.06 23.77
CA GLU A 43 -32.61 -20.02 22.84
C GLU A 43 -32.02 -18.81 23.60
N GLN A 44 -32.62 -18.39 24.70
CA GLN A 44 -32.09 -17.34 25.57
C GLN A 44 -30.75 -17.73 26.21
N ILE A 45 -30.63 -18.95 26.72
CA ILE A 45 -29.39 -19.47 27.29
C ILE A 45 -28.33 -19.59 26.21
N ASP A 46 -28.67 -20.12 25.03
CA ASP A 46 -27.77 -20.21 23.88
C ASP A 46 -27.34 -18.84 23.40
N LYS A 47 -28.22 -17.84 23.37
CA LYS A 47 -27.89 -16.47 23.01
C LYS A 47 -26.95 -15.84 24.04
N ASN A 48 -27.21 -16.01 25.34
CA ASN A 48 -26.37 -15.47 26.41
C ASN A 48 -25.01 -16.18 26.52
N THR A 49 -24.98 -17.49 26.33
CA THR A 49 -23.74 -18.28 26.31
C THR A 49 -22.95 -18.05 25.03
N LEU A 50 -23.61 -17.94 23.87
CA LEU A 50 -22.99 -17.47 22.64
C LEU A 50 -22.43 -16.07 22.83
N HIS A 51 -23.15 -15.14 23.46
CA HIS A 51 -22.63 -13.78 23.69
C HIS A 51 -21.36 -13.79 24.54
N SER A 52 -21.36 -14.56 25.63
CA SER A 52 -20.19 -14.77 26.48
C SER A 52 -19.05 -15.53 25.78
N ALA A 53 -19.35 -16.36 24.78
CA ALA A 53 -18.37 -17.09 23.98
C ALA A 53 -17.88 -16.31 22.73
N THR A 54 -18.70 -15.42 22.15
CA THR A 54 -18.39 -14.55 21.00
C THR A 54 -17.42 -13.46 21.40
N ASP A 55 -17.54 -12.95 22.64
CA ASP A 55 -16.58 -12.00 23.22
C ASP A 55 -15.18 -12.58 23.39
N ARG A 56 -14.99 -13.90 23.20
CA ARG A 56 -13.67 -14.52 23.08
C ARG A 56 -13.18 -14.48 21.64
N ILE A 57 -13.04 -13.28 21.07
CA ILE A 57 -12.24 -13.11 19.86
C ILE A 57 -10.82 -13.61 20.20
N SER A 58 -10.44 -14.72 19.58
CA SER A 58 -9.12 -15.31 19.77
C SER A 58 -8.15 -14.59 18.85
N PHE A 59 -7.33 -13.73 19.44
CA PHE A 59 -6.21 -13.09 18.77
C PHE A 59 -5.00 -14.02 18.83
N TYR A 60 -4.41 -14.30 17.68
CA TYR A 60 -3.15 -15.02 17.58
C TYR A 60 -2.26 -14.29 16.61
N GLY A 61 -0.94 -14.35 16.80
CA GLY A 61 -0.07 -13.56 15.95
C GLY A 61 1.41 -13.77 16.23
N ASP A 62 2.22 -13.21 15.33
CA ASP A 62 3.65 -13.10 15.49
C ASP A 62 4.09 -11.66 15.21
N MET A 63 4.97 -11.14 16.06
CA MET A 63 5.69 -9.90 15.83
C MET A 63 7.15 -10.26 15.58
N ARG A 64 7.68 -9.83 14.44
CA ARG A 64 9.07 -10.09 14.05
C ARG A 64 9.76 -8.79 13.72
N VAL A 65 10.91 -8.57 14.35
CA VAL A 65 11.83 -7.49 14.03
C VAL A 65 13.07 -8.11 13.42
N LYS A 66 13.53 -7.59 12.29
CA LYS A 66 14.79 -7.97 11.65
C LYS A 66 15.65 -6.74 11.47
N GLY A 67 16.96 -6.92 11.67
CA GLY A 67 17.98 -5.98 11.20
C GLY A 67 18.71 -6.67 10.05
N ASP A 68 18.53 -6.14 8.85
CA ASP A 68 19.19 -6.59 7.63
C ASP A 68 20.15 -5.50 7.16
N THR A 69 21.15 -5.86 6.36
CA THR A 69 22.04 -4.89 5.69
C THR A 69 21.92 -5.08 4.18
N LEU A 70 21.97 -3.96 3.44
CA LEU A 70 21.90 -3.96 1.98
C LEU A 70 23.19 -3.34 1.45
N HIS A 71 23.96 -4.15 0.71
CA HIS A 71 25.20 -3.71 0.08
C HIS A 71 25.07 -3.82 -1.43
N TYR A 72 25.13 -2.68 -2.12
CA TYR A 72 25.24 -2.60 -3.58
C TYR A 72 26.67 -2.28 -3.96
N GLN A 73 27.37 -3.28 -4.49
CA GLN A 73 28.74 -3.12 -4.98
C GLN A 73 28.73 -2.66 -6.43
N ASN A 74 29.69 -1.79 -6.79
CA ASN A 74 29.88 -1.33 -8.16
C ASN A 74 28.67 -0.61 -8.77
N SER A 75 27.90 0.13 -7.96
CA SER A 75 26.86 1.00 -8.52
C SER A 75 27.52 2.06 -9.39
N THR A 76 27.19 2.03 -10.68
CA THR A 76 27.79 2.92 -11.66
C THR A 76 26.94 4.18 -11.71
N TRP A 77 27.47 5.27 -11.17
CA TRP A 77 26.84 6.57 -11.22
C TRP A 77 27.56 7.47 -12.23
N ASN A 78 26.78 8.11 -13.10
CA ASN A 78 27.28 9.10 -14.02
C ASN A 78 26.81 10.49 -13.58
N PRO A 79 27.69 11.32 -13.00
CA PRO A 79 27.33 12.70 -12.72
C PRO A 79 26.99 13.43 -14.02
N ALA A 80 25.86 14.13 -14.04
CA ALA A 80 25.63 15.15 -15.05
C ALA A 80 26.33 16.44 -14.65
N VAL A 81 26.76 17.22 -15.63
CA VAL A 81 27.22 18.59 -15.42
C VAL A 81 26.17 19.55 -15.98
N ASN A 82 25.93 20.63 -15.25
CA ASN A 82 25.02 21.66 -15.71
C ASN A 82 25.75 22.57 -16.69
N PHE A 83 25.28 22.62 -17.94
CA PHE A 83 25.76 23.55 -18.96
C PHE A 83 24.78 24.71 -19.10
N ASN A 84 25.30 25.93 -19.10
CA ASN A 84 24.53 27.13 -19.37
C ASN A 84 24.57 27.45 -20.88
N PHE A 85 23.49 27.11 -21.58
CA PHE A 85 23.37 27.35 -23.02
C PHE A 85 23.16 28.81 -23.37
N ASP A 86 22.60 29.61 -22.48
CA ASP A 86 22.43 31.05 -22.72
C ASP A 86 23.80 31.75 -22.74
N SER A 87 24.70 31.37 -21.83
CA SER A 87 26.08 31.88 -21.83
C SER A 87 26.88 31.36 -23.03
N LEU A 88 26.70 30.09 -23.40
CA LEU A 88 27.32 29.52 -24.58
C LEU A 88 26.86 30.24 -25.85
N ALA A 89 25.55 30.44 -26.02
CA ALA A 89 24.99 31.14 -27.16
C ALA A 89 25.50 32.59 -27.24
N ALA A 90 25.54 33.29 -26.11
CA ALA A 90 26.10 34.64 -26.05
C ALA A 90 27.58 34.70 -26.47
N GLN A 91 28.37 33.67 -26.17
CA GLN A 91 29.79 33.59 -26.57
C GLN A 91 29.97 33.18 -28.03
N VAL A 92 29.22 32.17 -28.49
CA VAL A 92 29.31 31.62 -29.85
C VAL A 92 28.81 32.65 -30.86
N PHE A 93 27.65 33.26 -30.61
CA PHE A 93 27.00 34.21 -31.53
C PHE A 93 27.40 35.67 -31.30
N ALA A 94 28.44 35.94 -30.48
CA ALA A 94 28.91 37.31 -30.22
C ALA A 94 29.41 38.02 -31.49
N SER A 95 30.05 37.27 -32.40
CA SER A 95 30.58 37.79 -33.66
C SER A 95 30.87 36.65 -34.64
N PRO A 96 30.97 36.92 -35.96
CA PRO A 96 31.36 35.90 -36.94
C PRO A 96 32.71 35.24 -36.63
N ALA A 97 33.66 35.98 -36.04
CA ALA A 97 34.95 35.44 -35.62
C ALA A 97 34.82 34.47 -34.42
N ALA A 98 33.90 34.75 -33.50
CA ALA A 98 33.60 33.85 -32.38
C ALA A 98 32.92 32.57 -32.88
N MET A 99 32.00 32.68 -33.83
CA MET A 99 31.34 31.54 -34.45
C MET A 99 32.37 30.62 -35.11
N ALA A 100 33.30 31.18 -35.90
CA ALA A 100 34.40 30.43 -36.50
C ALA A 100 35.36 29.82 -35.46
N ALA A 101 35.68 30.53 -34.37
CA ALA A 101 36.57 30.04 -33.31
C ALA A 101 35.95 28.85 -32.53
N TRP A 102 34.64 28.87 -32.34
CA TRP A 102 33.89 27.75 -31.74
C TRP A 102 33.56 26.64 -32.76
N GLY A 103 33.81 26.89 -34.05
CA GLY A 103 33.60 25.96 -35.16
C GLY A 103 32.15 25.79 -35.59
N TYR A 104 31.35 26.84 -35.43
CA TYR A 104 30.02 26.94 -36.01
C TYR A 104 30.14 27.57 -37.40
N ASP A 105 29.88 26.78 -38.44
CA ASP A 105 29.92 27.23 -39.85
C ASP A 105 28.48 27.46 -40.34
N ILE A 106 28.17 28.71 -40.71
CA ILE A 106 26.85 29.12 -41.24
C ILE A 106 26.78 28.93 -42.77
N GLY A 107 27.81 28.37 -43.40
CA GLY A 107 27.91 28.37 -44.85
C GLY A 107 27.95 29.80 -45.42
N ALA A 108 27.81 29.92 -46.74
CA ALA A 108 27.81 31.22 -47.43
C ALA A 108 26.48 31.98 -47.29
N ASP A 109 25.46 31.38 -46.68
CA ASP A 109 24.17 31.98 -46.44
C ASP A 109 24.14 32.50 -44.99
N LEU A 110 23.98 33.80 -44.81
CA LEU A 110 23.95 34.45 -43.49
C LEU A 110 22.64 34.14 -42.73
N THR A 111 21.93 33.08 -43.10
CA THR A 111 20.71 32.60 -42.45
C THR A 111 21.05 31.37 -41.61
N PRO A 112 21.22 31.53 -40.28
CA PRO A 112 21.41 30.37 -39.41
C PRO A 112 20.14 29.51 -39.49
N MET A 113 20.29 28.18 -39.45
CA MET A 113 19.24 27.15 -39.30
C MET A 113 18.84 26.39 -40.58
N THR A 114 19.73 26.23 -41.56
CA THR A 114 19.48 25.33 -42.70
C THR A 114 20.18 23.98 -42.53
N ALA A 115 19.79 22.98 -43.34
CA ALA A 115 20.38 21.63 -43.28
C ALA A 115 21.86 21.57 -43.72
N ASP A 116 22.38 22.68 -44.28
CA ASP A 116 23.75 22.81 -44.77
C ASP A 116 24.70 23.39 -43.70
N ASP A 117 24.18 23.82 -42.54
CA ASP A 117 24.99 24.26 -41.41
C ASP A 117 25.73 23.07 -40.80
N ALA A 118 27.03 23.23 -40.54
CA ALA A 118 27.88 22.17 -40.01
C ALA A 118 28.72 22.65 -38.82
N PHE A 119 28.98 21.74 -37.90
CA PHE A 119 30.07 21.96 -36.95
C PHE A 119 31.39 21.50 -37.58
N VAL A 120 32.40 22.36 -37.53
CA VAL A 120 33.74 22.04 -38.02
C VAL A 120 34.32 20.89 -37.18
N THR A 121 34.69 19.79 -37.81
CA THR A 121 35.30 18.63 -37.11
C THR A 121 36.60 19.04 -36.42
N GLY A 122 36.78 18.66 -35.14
CA GLY A 122 37.96 19.02 -34.35
C GLY A 122 37.85 20.36 -33.61
N SER A 123 36.81 21.16 -33.87
CA SER A 123 36.52 22.39 -33.12
C SER A 123 35.87 22.12 -31.75
N PRO A 124 35.82 23.12 -30.84
CA PRO A 124 35.15 22.96 -29.55
C PRO A 124 33.68 22.52 -29.67
N LEU A 125 32.87 23.18 -30.50
CA LEU A 125 31.47 22.76 -30.71
C LEU A 125 31.37 21.49 -31.54
N GLY A 126 32.24 21.26 -32.53
CA GLY A 126 32.21 20.04 -33.33
C GLY A 126 32.51 18.79 -32.52
N ASN A 127 33.49 18.85 -31.60
CA ASN A 127 33.80 17.74 -30.71
C ASN A 127 32.67 17.51 -29.70
N PHE A 128 32.10 18.57 -29.13
CA PHE A 128 30.95 18.47 -28.21
C PHE A 128 29.70 17.94 -28.92
N ALA A 129 29.35 18.49 -30.07
CA ALA A 129 28.18 18.09 -30.82
C ALA A 129 28.28 16.66 -31.35
N GLY A 130 29.46 16.26 -31.83
CA GLY A 130 29.74 14.89 -32.22
C GLY A 130 29.67 13.90 -31.05
N ALA A 131 30.04 14.33 -29.85
CA ALA A 131 29.91 13.56 -28.60
C ALA A 131 28.46 13.16 -28.32
N TYR A 132 27.58 14.16 -28.37
CA TYR A 132 26.21 14.09 -27.87
C TYR A 132 25.20 13.88 -28.99
N GLY A 133 25.63 13.71 -30.24
CA GLY A 133 24.75 13.58 -31.40
C GLY A 133 23.91 14.84 -31.68
N ILE A 134 24.42 16.01 -31.27
CA ILE A 134 23.75 17.29 -31.49
C ILE A 134 24.02 17.73 -32.93
N THR A 135 22.96 18.08 -33.65
CA THR A 135 23.08 18.73 -34.95
C THR A 135 23.01 20.25 -34.79
N PRO A 136 23.54 21.04 -35.73
CA PRO A 136 23.43 22.51 -35.68
C PRO A 136 21.99 23.01 -35.56
N ALA A 137 21.03 22.32 -36.18
CA ALA A 137 19.59 22.62 -36.06
C ALA A 137 19.03 22.41 -34.64
N MET A 138 19.65 21.55 -33.83
CA MET A 138 19.22 21.30 -32.45
C MET A 138 19.79 22.32 -31.46
N LEU A 139 20.90 23.01 -31.80
CA LEU A 139 21.57 23.94 -30.89
C LEU A 139 20.65 25.08 -30.39
N PRO A 140 19.83 25.73 -31.24
CA PRO A 140 18.88 26.76 -30.79
C PRO A 140 17.76 26.24 -29.88
N SER A 141 17.54 24.92 -29.83
CA SER A 141 16.52 24.32 -28.96
C SER A 141 17.00 24.18 -27.50
N PHE A 142 18.30 24.33 -27.25
CA PHE A 142 18.84 24.37 -25.89
C PHE A 142 18.85 25.81 -25.38
N SER A 143 18.15 26.06 -24.28
CA SER A 143 18.15 27.34 -23.58
C SER A 143 18.21 27.09 -22.07
N GLY A 144 18.79 28.04 -21.33
CA GLY A 144 18.95 27.94 -19.90
C GLY A 144 20.08 27.01 -19.46
N VAL A 145 20.02 26.65 -18.19
CA VAL A 145 20.95 25.71 -17.57
C VAL A 145 20.35 24.31 -17.64
N MET A 146 20.99 23.43 -18.40
CA MET A 146 20.51 22.08 -18.66
C MET A 146 21.55 21.04 -18.17
N PRO A 147 21.12 19.92 -17.56
CA PRO A 147 22.03 18.85 -17.19
C PRO A 147 22.42 18.02 -18.42
N PHE A 148 23.72 17.87 -18.67
CA PHE A 148 24.23 16.91 -19.67
C PHE A 148 25.01 15.79 -18.98
N PRO A 149 24.74 14.53 -19.34
CA PRO A 149 25.46 13.39 -18.78
C PRO A 149 26.91 13.41 -19.25
N LEU A 150 27.88 13.16 -18.38
CA LEU A 150 29.28 13.09 -18.82
C LEU A 150 29.49 11.83 -19.67
N ILE A 151 29.99 11.97 -20.90
CA ILE A 151 30.30 10.80 -21.74
C ILE A 151 31.64 10.18 -21.30
N PRO A 152 31.64 8.90 -20.87
CA PRO A 152 32.86 8.20 -20.51
C PRO A 152 33.88 8.22 -21.64
N GLY A 153 35.10 8.69 -21.34
CA GLY A 153 36.21 8.71 -22.30
C GLY A 153 36.41 10.01 -23.08
N MET A 154 35.41 10.89 -23.18
CA MET A 154 35.56 12.18 -23.87
C MET A 154 36.08 13.30 -22.97
N MET A 155 35.71 13.29 -21.69
CA MET A 155 36.21 14.24 -20.68
C MET A 155 37.24 13.61 -19.73
N GLY A 156 37.75 12.42 -20.05
CA GLY A 156 38.60 11.64 -19.14
C GLY A 156 37.90 11.18 -17.86
N VAL A 157 36.60 11.48 -17.71
CA VAL A 157 35.78 11.07 -16.57
C VAL A 157 35.36 9.63 -16.80
N LYS A 158 35.85 8.73 -15.96
CA LYS A 158 35.33 7.36 -15.86
C LYS A 158 34.07 7.41 -14.98
N PRO A 159 33.04 6.61 -15.27
CA PRO A 159 31.90 6.46 -14.38
C PRO A 159 32.41 6.17 -12.98
N ALA A 160 32.01 7.00 -12.01
CA ALA A 160 32.40 6.78 -10.64
C ALA A 160 31.64 5.54 -10.17
N LYS A 161 32.40 4.53 -9.76
CA LYS A 161 31.83 3.40 -9.03
C LYS A 161 31.79 3.81 -7.58
N SER A 162 30.59 3.88 -7.02
CA SER A 162 30.41 4.01 -5.58
C SER A 162 29.74 2.75 -5.09
N ASP A 163 30.19 2.29 -3.93
CA ASP A 163 29.42 1.32 -3.17
C ASP A 163 28.29 2.06 -2.47
N ILE A 164 27.08 1.54 -2.57
CA ILE A 164 25.91 2.05 -1.87
C ILE A 164 25.61 1.05 -0.76
N ASN A 165 25.94 1.43 0.47
CA ASN A 165 25.73 0.60 1.65
C ASN A 165 24.61 1.20 2.49
N ASN A 166 23.61 0.38 2.81
CA ASN A 166 22.68 0.65 3.87
C ASN A 166 22.96 -0.36 4.99
N ASP A 167 23.73 0.11 5.96
CA ASP A 167 24.24 -0.71 7.06
C ASP A 167 23.16 -1.09 8.07
N ILE A 168 21.99 -0.44 8.01
CA ILE A 168 20.93 -0.62 8.99
C ILE A 168 19.56 -0.51 8.29
N LEU A 169 19.05 -1.65 7.82
CA LEU A 169 17.65 -1.80 7.45
C LEU A 169 16.90 -2.54 8.56
N TYR A 170 16.12 -1.82 9.35
CA TYR A 170 15.18 -2.46 10.26
C TYR A 170 13.85 -2.73 9.57
N THR A 171 13.32 -3.93 9.75
CA THR A 171 11.97 -4.29 9.29
C THR A 171 11.16 -4.87 10.43
N THR A 172 9.95 -4.37 10.61
CA THR A 172 8.97 -4.90 11.55
C THR A 172 7.81 -5.50 10.79
N ARG A 173 7.51 -6.76 11.10
CA ARG A 173 6.33 -7.47 10.60
C ARG A 173 5.43 -7.81 11.78
N LEU A 174 4.18 -7.37 11.71
CA LEU A 174 3.13 -7.75 12.64
C LEU A 174 2.08 -8.58 11.90
N ARG A 175 1.81 -9.79 12.36
CA ARG A 175 0.72 -10.63 11.85
C ARG A 175 -0.26 -10.87 12.97
N LEU A 176 -1.50 -10.46 12.79
CA LEU A 176 -2.59 -10.63 13.74
C LEU A 176 -3.73 -11.39 13.07
N GLY A 177 -3.95 -12.63 13.49
CA GLY A 177 -5.11 -13.42 13.17
C GLY A 177 -6.19 -13.26 14.23
N MET A 178 -7.43 -13.19 13.79
CA MET A 178 -8.63 -13.06 14.61
C MET A 178 -9.57 -14.20 14.26
N LYS A 179 -10.01 -14.96 15.24
CA LYS A 179 -11.03 -16.00 15.07
C LYS A 179 -12.13 -15.83 16.11
N ALA A 180 -13.38 -15.91 15.67
CA ALA A 180 -14.53 -15.87 16.56
C ALA A 180 -15.65 -16.76 16.00
N LYS A 181 -16.36 -17.47 16.87
CA LYS A 181 -17.63 -18.12 16.51
C LYS A 181 -18.74 -17.12 16.72
N VAL A 182 -19.37 -16.63 15.67
CA VAL A 182 -20.37 -15.55 15.71
C VAL A 182 -21.77 -16.07 16.03
N ALA A 183 -22.13 -17.24 15.49
CA ALA A 183 -23.39 -17.92 15.75
C ALA A 183 -23.21 -19.44 15.60
N LYS A 184 -24.25 -20.24 15.91
CA LYS A 184 -24.19 -21.71 15.81
C LYS A 184 -23.68 -22.23 14.45
N ASN A 185 -23.94 -21.47 13.38
CA ASN A 185 -23.55 -21.80 12.01
C ASN A 185 -22.72 -20.71 11.30
N VAL A 186 -22.14 -19.76 12.05
CA VAL A 186 -21.38 -18.64 11.46
C VAL A 186 -20.06 -18.46 12.21
N ASP A 187 -18.96 -18.62 11.48
CA ASP A 187 -17.62 -18.39 11.97
C ASP A 187 -17.00 -17.16 11.29
N PHE A 188 -16.28 -16.35 12.07
CA PHE A 188 -15.50 -15.23 11.58
C PHE A 188 -14.00 -15.55 11.67
N ALA A 189 -13.29 -15.32 10.58
CA ALA A 189 -11.84 -15.39 10.51
C ALA A 189 -11.28 -14.15 9.80
N GLY A 190 -10.53 -13.34 10.53
CA GLY A 190 -9.81 -12.18 10.02
C GLY A 190 -8.30 -12.38 10.11
N ARG A 191 -7.54 -11.78 9.18
CA ARG A 191 -6.08 -11.71 9.26
C ARG A 191 -5.61 -10.33 8.85
N LEU A 192 -5.00 -9.62 9.78
CA LEU A 192 -4.25 -8.40 9.54
C LEU A 192 -2.77 -8.73 9.42
N THR A 193 -2.09 -8.17 8.43
CA THR A 193 -0.63 -8.25 8.29
C THR A 193 -0.11 -6.88 7.97
N MET A 194 0.77 -6.38 8.82
CA MET A 194 1.44 -5.09 8.67
C MET A 194 2.93 -5.34 8.48
N TYR A 195 3.51 -4.58 7.57
CA TYR A 195 4.93 -4.65 7.25
C TYR A 195 5.45 -3.22 7.15
N LYS A 196 6.48 -2.92 7.93
CA LYS A 196 7.08 -1.59 7.98
C LYS A 196 8.60 -1.71 7.89
N ASN A 197 9.17 -0.97 6.95
CA ASN A 197 10.60 -0.72 6.88
C ASN A 197 10.87 0.59 7.62
N TRP A 198 11.87 0.60 8.50
CA TRP A 198 12.27 1.80 9.22
C TRP A 198 13.25 2.61 8.37
N GLY A 199 13.07 3.93 8.35
CA GLY A 199 13.83 4.81 7.45
C GLY A 199 13.25 4.93 6.04
N ASP A 200 12.14 4.24 5.77
CA ASP A 200 11.35 4.38 4.56
C ASP A 200 9.99 4.99 4.94
N SER A 201 9.57 6.06 4.26
CA SER A 201 8.22 6.62 4.37
C SER A 201 7.53 6.36 3.05
N THR A 202 6.74 5.30 3.02
CA THR A 202 5.85 5.03 1.90
C THR A 202 4.56 5.74 2.26
N GLY A 203 4.21 6.82 1.56
CA GLY A 203 2.96 7.56 1.77
C GLY A 203 1.71 6.75 1.39
N VAL A 204 1.60 5.50 1.86
CA VAL A 204 0.50 4.58 1.65
C VAL A 204 -0.71 5.16 2.36
N LYS A 205 -1.57 5.75 1.56
CA LYS A 205 -2.78 6.42 2.02
C LYS A 205 -3.80 5.35 2.37
N VAL A 206 -4.36 5.46 3.57
CA VAL A 206 -5.53 4.67 3.96
C VAL A 206 -6.70 5.61 3.77
N PHE A 207 -7.58 5.24 2.84
CA PHE A 207 -8.68 6.06 2.29
C PHE A 207 -8.23 7.03 1.18
N ASP A 208 -8.51 6.63 -0.07
CA ASP A 208 -8.26 7.37 -1.32
C ASP A 208 -9.08 8.67 -1.46
N SER A 209 -9.98 8.96 -0.51
CA SER A 209 -10.94 10.05 -0.70
C SER A 209 -10.44 11.42 -0.27
N TRP A 210 -9.48 11.54 0.66
CA TRP A 210 -9.14 12.86 1.26
C TRP A 210 -7.65 13.07 1.59
N ASP A 211 -6.75 12.18 1.15
CA ASP A 211 -5.29 12.33 1.37
C ASP A 211 -4.86 12.59 2.84
N SER A 212 -5.76 12.37 3.80
CA SER A 212 -5.64 12.90 5.15
C SER A 212 -4.86 12.00 6.10
N PHE A 213 -4.62 10.75 5.70
CA PHE A 213 -3.98 9.78 6.58
C PHE A 213 -3.10 8.76 5.85
N THR A 214 -1.83 8.79 6.19
CA THR A 214 -0.82 7.79 5.83
C THR A 214 -0.63 6.84 7.02
N MET A 215 -1.00 5.57 6.85
CA MET A 215 -0.73 4.52 7.87
C MET A 215 0.66 3.95 7.68
N ASP A 216 1.64 4.83 7.74
CA ASP A 216 3.04 4.48 7.54
C ASP A 216 3.79 4.40 8.89
N GLY A 217 3.33 5.12 9.92
CA GLY A 217 3.98 5.15 11.24
C GLY A 217 5.20 6.06 11.35
N THR A 218 5.64 6.69 10.25
CA THR A 218 6.60 7.80 10.24
C THR A 218 5.92 9.17 10.31
N ASP A 219 4.64 9.24 9.95
CA ASP A 219 3.86 10.47 10.05
C ASP A 219 3.25 10.63 11.45
N GLY A 220 3.82 11.57 12.21
CA GLY A 220 3.15 12.15 13.37
C GLY A 220 1.99 13.01 12.87
N GLY A 221 0.80 12.41 12.77
CA GLY A 221 -0.40 12.94 12.15
C GLY A 221 -0.41 14.44 11.86
N ASN A 222 -0.29 14.81 10.57
CA ASN A 222 -0.59 16.15 10.13
C ASN A 222 -2.07 16.19 9.71
N THR A 223 -2.97 16.41 10.68
CA THR A 223 -4.37 16.73 10.38
C THR A 223 -4.49 18.19 9.97
N THR A 224 -3.88 18.62 8.87
CA THR A 224 -4.26 19.89 8.26
C THR A 224 -5.53 19.66 7.46
N GLY A 225 -6.66 19.81 8.15
CA GLY A 225 -7.92 20.10 7.50
C GLY A 225 -7.91 21.54 7.03
N ASP A 226 -7.87 21.72 5.72
CA ASP A 226 -8.59 22.75 4.98
C ASP A 226 -9.34 22.04 3.84
#